data_AF-A0A920MF73-F1
#
_entry.id   AF-A0A920MF73-F1
#
_cell.length_a   1.000
_cell.length_b   1.000
_cell.length_c   1.000
_cell.angle_alpha   90.00
_cell.angle_beta   90.00
_cell.angle_gamma   90.00
#
_symmetry.space_group_name_H-M   'P 1'
#
loop_
_entity.id
_entity.type
_entity.pdbx_description
1 polymer ?
#
loop_
_entity_poly.entity_id
_entity_poly.type
_entity_poly.pdbx_seq_one_letter_code
_entity_poly.pdbx_strand_id
1 'polypeptide(L)'
;MTMTYLGSVRSGPNYNVMGPAKASLESTVRFMAADLGPDSIRVNGISAGPIKTLAASGVSGFRSMLKQVESRHLLEEISPSKM
;
A
#
# COMPACT_ATOMS: atom_id res chain seq x y z
N MET A 1 -5.33 1.99 13.24
CA MET A 1 -4.82 1.22 12.08
C MET A 1 -4.31 2.17 11.03
N THR A 2 -3.38 1.76 10.16
CA THR A 2 -2.88 2.59 9.06
C THR A 2 -2.81 1.81 7.73
N MET A 3 -2.77 2.53 6.61
CA MET A 3 -2.58 1.97 5.27
C MET A 3 -1.21 2.35 4.72
N THR A 4 -0.46 1.36 4.26
CA THR A 4 0.80 1.53 3.53
C THR A 4 0.74 0.73 2.23
N TYR A 5 1.76 0.84 1.39
CA TYR A 5 1.96 -0.06 0.27
C TYR A 5 3.44 -0.07 -0.08
N LEU A 6 4.08 -1.23 0.14
CA LEU A 6 5.47 -1.54 -0.21
C LEU A 6 6.50 -0.45 0.17
N GLY A 7 6.35 0.18 1.34
CA GLY A 7 7.17 1.33 1.74
C GLY A 7 8.63 1.00 1.97
N SER A 8 8.91 -0.06 2.73
CA SER A 8 10.28 -0.51 3.05
C SER A 8 10.78 -1.70 2.23
N VAL A 9 9.92 -2.30 1.40
CA VAL A 9 10.14 -3.65 0.85
C VAL A 9 10.60 -3.64 -0.60
N ARG A 10 10.30 -2.58 -1.37
CA ARG A 10 10.65 -2.51 -2.79
C ARG A 10 10.81 -1.06 -3.24
N SER A 11 11.89 -0.78 -3.97
CA SER A 11 12.04 0.50 -4.66
C SER A 11 11.19 0.51 -5.93
N GLY A 12 10.51 1.64 -6.18
CA GLY A 12 9.68 1.85 -7.36
C GLY A 12 9.97 3.22 -7.99
N PRO A 13 9.91 3.33 -9.33
CA PRO A 13 10.00 4.63 -9.98
C PRO A 13 8.87 5.54 -9.47
N ASN A 14 9.16 6.85 -9.34
CA ASN A 14 8.24 7.88 -8.84
C ASN A 14 7.82 7.72 -7.36
N TYR A 15 8.44 6.82 -6.60
CA TYR A 15 8.21 6.64 -5.16
C TYR A 15 9.26 7.32 -4.26
N ASN A 16 10.14 8.15 -4.83
CA ASN A 16 11.29 8.81 -4.19
C ASN A 16 11.10 9.12 -2.69
N VAL A 17 10.45 10.22 -2.33
CA VAL A 17 10.26 10.63 -0.92
C VAL A 17 9.16 9.81 -0.21
N MET A 18 8.22 9.26 -0.98
CA MET A 18 7.15 8.43 -0.41
C MET A 18 7.67 7.12 0.18
N GLY A 19 8.72 6.52 -0.39
CA GLY A 19 9.33 5.29 0.10
C GLY A 19 9.83 5.43 1.54
N PRO A 20 10.78 6.35 1.81
CA PRO A 20 11.24 6.65 3.17
C PRO A 20 10.10 7.01 4.13
N ALA A 21 9.13 7.81 3.68
CA ALA A 21 7.98 8.16 4.51
C ALA A 21 7.14 6.94 4.90
N LYS A 22 6.84 6.05 3.95
CA LYS A 22 6.11 4.80 4.22
C LYS A 22 6.93 3.81 5.06
N ALA A 23 8.24 3.73 4.84
CA ALA A 23 9.14 2.90 5.65
C ALA A 23 9.17 3.37 7.12
N SER A 24 9.21 4.69 7.33
CA SER A 24 9.08 5.30 8.66
C SER A 24 7.74 4.92 9.30
N LEU A 25 6.63 5.04 8.57
CA LEU A 25 5.30 4.64 9.06
C LEU A 25 5.24 3.15 9.43
N GLU A 26 5.81 2.25 8.62
CA GLU A 26 5.90 0.81 8.89
C GLU A 26 6.77 0.49 10.12
N SER A 27 7.79 1.31 10.38
CA SER A 27 8.58 1.25 11.61
C SER A 27 7.75 1.68 12.82
N THR A 28 7.07 2.83 12.73
CA THR A 28 6.21 3.37 13.79
C THR A 28 5.12 2.37 14.21
N VAL A 29 4.51 1.66 13.26
CA VAL A 29 3.53 0.59 13.57
C VAL A 29 4.14 -0.47 14.48
N ARG A 30 5.39 -0.89 14.23
CA ARG A 30 6.08 -1.92 15.04
C ARG A 30 6.40 -1.41 16.44
N PHE A 31 6.90 -0.18 16.56
CA PHE A 31 7.17 0.42 17.87
C PHE A 31 5.88 0.61 18.69
N MET A 32 4.84 1.19 18.09
CA MET A 32 3.56 1.37 18.79
C MET A 32 2.89 0.04 19.17
N ALA A 33 3.02 -1.00 18.33
CA ALA A 33 2.51 -2.32 18.68
C ALA A 33 3.24 -2.93 19.90
N ALA A 34 4.55 -2.69 20.01
CA ALA A 34 5.33 -3.13 21.17
C ALA A 34 4.95 -2.35 22.43
N ASP A 35 4.82 -1.02 22.32
CA ASP A 35 4.54 -0.14 23.46
C ASP A 35 3.12 -0.32 24.02
N LEU A 36 2.13 -0.51 23.14
CA LEU A 36 0.72 -0.58 23.52
C LEU A 36 0.20 -2.01 23.71
N GLY A 37 1.03 -3.01 23.40
CA GLY A 37 0.71 -4.43 23.60
C GLY A 37 0.31 -4.79 25.04
N PRO A 38 1.02 -4.31 26.09
CA PRO A 38 0.66 -4.56 27.49
C PRO A 38 -0.74 -4.07 27.87
N ASP A 39 -1.21 -3.00 27.24
CA ASP A 39 -2.56 -2.44 27.42
C ASP A 39 -3.62 -3.18 26.59
N SER A 40 -3.27 -4.34 26.00
CA SER A 40 -4.11 -5.13 25.10
C SER A 40 -4.57 -4.37 23.85
N ILE A 41 -3.79 -3.37 23.40
CA ILE A 41 -4.08 -2.58 22.21
C ILE A 41 -3.26 -3.10 21.02
N ARG A 42 -3.93 -3.34 19.89
CA ARG A 42 -3.29 -3.80 18.65
C ARG A 42 -3.08 -2.67 17.66
N VAL A 43 -1.88 -2.59 17.10
CA VAL A 43 -1.54 -1.65 16.03
C VAL A 43 -1.18 -2.43 14.77
N ASN A 44 -1.86 -2.12 13.65
CA ASN A 44 -1.69 -2.82 12.39
C ASN A 44 -1.49 -1.83 11.25
N GLY A 45 -0.53 -2.15 10.37
CA GLY A 45 -0.37 -1.54 9.06
C GLY A 45 -0.87 -2.51 7.99
N ILE A 46 -1.75 -2.04 7.11
CA ILE A 46 -2.31 -2.84 6.02
C ILE A 46 -1.66 -2.39 4.70
N SER A 47 -1.11 -3.34 3.96
CA SER A 47 -0.65 -3.10 2.60
C SER A 47 -1.81 -3.28 1.63
N ALA A 48 -2.47 -2.19 1.25
CA ALA A 48 -3.43 -2.24 0.16
C ALA A 48 -2.69 -2.19 -1.17
N GLY A 49 -3.09 -3.01 -2.15
CA GLY A 49 -2.60 -2.88 -3.53
C GLY A 49 -2.87 -1.47 -4.11
N PRO A 50 -2.45 -1.18 -5.35
CA PRO A 50 -2.79 0.09 -5.98
C PRO A 50 -4.31 0.24 -6.10
N ILE A 51 -4.87 1.26 -5.43
CA ILE A 51 -6.30 1.59 -5.48
C ILE A 51 -6.45 2.97 -6.11
N LYS A 52 -7.39 3.10 -7.05
CA LYS A 52 -7.72 4.38 -7.68
C LYS A 52 -8.37 5.32 -6.66
N THR A 53 -7.61 6.31 -6.21
CA THR A 53 -8.07 7.36 -5.29
C THR A 53 -7.66 8.74 -5.80
N LEU A 54 -8.24 9.81 -5.23
CA LEU A 54 -7.80 11.18 -5.53
C LEU A 54 -6.33 11.40 -5.13
N ALA A 55 -5.91 10.88 -3.97
CA ALA A 55 -4.52 10.99 -3.52
C ALA A 55 -3.54 10.27 -4.47
N ALA A 56 -3.93 9.10 -4.98
CA ALA A 56 -3.12 8.35 -5.93
C ALA A 56 -3.06 9.00 -7.33
N SER A 57 -4.03 9.83 -7.69
CA SER A 57 -4.10 10.47 -9.02
C SER A 57 -2.96 11.46 -9.28
N GLY A 58 -2.35 12.01 -8.22
CA GLY A 58 -1.19 12.90 -8.31
C GLY A 58 0.17 12.17 -8.43
N VAL A 59 0.21 10.85 -8.32
CA VAL A 59 1.45 10.07 -8.43
C VAL A 59 1.75 9.77 -9.90
N SER A 60 2.89 10.26 -10.39
CA SER A 60 3.32 10.02 -11.77
C SER A 60 3.44 8.51 -12.07
N GLY A 61 2.88 8.09 -13.20
CA GLY A 61 2.89 6.68 -13.61
C GLY A 61 1.89 5.77 -12.89
N PHE A 62 1.05 6.28 -11.97
CA PHE A 62 0.10 5.46 -11.23
C PHE A 62 -0.88 4.68 -12.12
N ARG A 63 -1.36 5.27 -13.22
CA ARG A 63 -2.24 4.56 -14.19
C ARG A 63 -1.56 3.35 -14.83
N SER A 64 -0.27 3.45 -15.10
CA SER A 64 0.50 2.32 -15.67
C SER A 64 0.70 1.23 -14.62
N MET A 65 1.01 1.61 -13.38
CA MET A 65 1.09 0.68 -12.25
C MET A 65 -0.24 -0.06 -12.03
N LEU A 66 -1.37 0.65 -12.08
CA LEU A 66 -2.70 0.06 -11.94
C LEU A 66 -2.95 -0.99 -13.03
N LYS A 67 -2.70 -0.65 -14.30
CA LYS A 67 -2.83 -1.59 -15.43
C LYS A 67 -1.91 -2.81 -15.31
N GLN A 68 -0.68 -2.64 -14.82
CA GLN A 68 0.26 -3.74 -14.63
C GLN A 68 -0.18 -4.71 -13.52
N VAL A 69 -0.82 -4.19 -12.47
CA VAL A 69 -1.38 -5.03 -11.41
C VAL A 69 -2.66 -5.70 -11.89
N GLU A 70 -3.53 -4.99 -12.62
CA GLU A 70 -4.72 -5.57 -13.27
C GLU A 70 -4.33 -6.73 -14.18
N SER A 71 -3.31 -6.58 -15.03
CA SER A 71 -2.88 -7.64 -15.95
C SER A 71 -2.15 -8.81 -15.29
N ARG A 72 -1.56 -8.62 -14.10
CA ARG A 72 -0.95 -9.70 -13.29
C ARG A 72 -1.95 -10.44 -12.43
N HIS A 73 -3.14 -9.87 -12.23
CA HIS A 73 -4.15 -10.50 -11.39
C HIS A 73 -4.93 -11.52 -12.22
N LEU A 74 -5.04 -12.76 -11.72
CA LEU A 74 -5.79 -13.86 -12.36
C LEU A 74 -7.32 -13.60 -12.45
N LEU A 75 -7.80 -12.41 -12.09
CA LEU A 75 -9.24 -12.08 -11.97
C LEU A 75 -9.88 -11.58 -13.28
N GLU A 76 -9.20 -11.61 -14.43
CA GLU A 76 -9.90 -11.40 -15.71
C GLU A 76 -11.02 -12.42 -15.94
N GLU A 77 -11.00 -13.57 -15.26
CA GLU A 77 -12.08 -14.57 -15.27
C GLU A 77 -13.31 -14.20 -14.42
N ILE A 78 -13.21 -13.22 -13.50
CA ILE A 78 -14.27 -12.93 -12.50
C ILE A 78 -14.74 -11.45 -12.58
N SER A 79 -14.32 -10.68 -13.59
CA SER A 79 -14.79 -9.29 -13.77
C SER A 79 -16.27 -9.23 -14.21
N PRO A 80 -17.15 -8.47 -13.52
CA PRO A 80 -18.58 -8.34 -13.84
C PRO A 80 -18.88 -7.73 -15.21
N SER A 81 -17.89 -7.21 -15.92
CA SER A 81 -18.05 -6.65 -17.28
C SER A 81 -18.13 -7.70 -18.39
N LYS A 82 -18.00 -8.99 -18.05
CA LYS A 82 -18.11 -10.13 -18.98
C LYS A 82 -19.27 -11.09 -18.62
N MET A 83 -20.19 -10.67 -17.74
CA MET A 83 -21.45 -11.36 -17.43
C MET A 83 -22.62 -10.49 -17.88
#